data_AF-A0A0Q6ZBW9-F1
#
_entry.id   AF-A0A0Q6ZBW9-F1
#
_cell.length_a   1.000
_cell.length_b   1.000
_cell.length_c   1.000
_cell.angle_alpha   90.00
_cell.angle_beta   90.00
_cell.angle_gamma   90.00
#
_symmetry.space_group_name_H-M   'P 1'
#
loop_
_entity.id
_entity.type
_entity.pdbx_description
1 polymer ?
#
loop_
_entity_poly.entity_id
_entity_poly.type
_entity_poly.pdbx_seq_one_letter_code
_entity_poly.pdbx_strand_id
1 'polypeptide(L)'
;MSATRPLIWAVVSVACLLGGCAQMSQDGPLASREQAAPVVDDDAYCRTNGGEPGSSAYVACRKNRDVAASRAASSDRYERAHKNMAERMLNGQ
;
A
#
# COMPACT_ATOMS: atom_id res chain seq x y z
N MET A 1 43.35 -2.46 21.19
CA MET A 1 42.37 -3.18 20.33
C MET A 1 41.32 -3.83 21.23
N SER A 2 40.24 -3.13 21.64
CA SER A 2 39.14 -3.78 22.40
C SER A 2 37.78 -3.06 22.29
N ALA A 3 37.65 -2.01 21.47
CA ALA A 3 36.40 -1.24 21.32
C ALA A 3 35.49 -1.73 20.19
N THR A 4 35.92 -2.71 19.39
CA THR A 4 35.16 -3.22 18.24
C THR A 4 34.06 -4.21 18.64
N ARG A 5 34.24 -4.91 19.77
CA ARG A 5 33.29 -5.91 20.28
C ARG A 5 31.95 -5.31 20.73
N PRO A 6 31.88 -4.20 21.51
CA PRO A 6 30.59 -3.63 21.91
C PRO A 6 29.85 -2.97 20.74
N LEU A 7 30.57 -2.50 19.72
CA LEU A 7 29.97 -1.87 18.55
C LEU A 7 29.20 -2.89 17.68
N ILE A 8 29.72 -4.11 17.54
CA ILE A 8 29.05 -5.19 16.80
C ILE A 8 27.73 -5.58 17.48
N TRP A 9 27.73 -5.71 18.82
CA TRP A 9 26.50 -6.02 19.56
C TRP A 9 25.46 -4.89 19.44
N ALA A 10 25.89 -3.63 19.54
CA ALA A 10 24.98 -2.49 19.35
C ALA A 10 24.33 -2.48 17.96
N VAL A 11 25.10 -2.77 16.90
CA VAL A 11 24.57 -2.84 15.52
C VAL A 11 23.59 -3.99 15.34
N VAL A 12 23.88 -5.18 15.89
CA VAL A 12 22.98 -6.34 15.81
C VAL A 12 21.66 -6.09 16.53
N SER A 13 21.70 -5.49 17.74
CA SER A 13 20.48 -5.16 18.49
C SER A 13 19.59 -4.17 17.74
N VAL A 14 20.20 -3.13 17.14
CA VAL A 14 19.46 -2.16 16.33
C VAL A 14 18.86 -2.83 15.09
N ALA A 15 19.62 -3.66 14.37
CA ALA A 15 19.11 -4.37 13.19
C ALA A 15 17.91 -5.30 13.51
N CYS A 16 17.93 -6.01 14.64
CA CYS A 16 16.79 -6.84 15.06
C CYS A 16 15.53 -6.01 15.38
N LEU A 17 15.69 -4.85 16.00
CA LEU A 17 14.57 -3.95 16.30
C LEU A 17 13.96 -3.36 15.02
N LEU A 18 14.77 -2.99 14.03
CA LEU A 18 14.27 -2.52 12.73
C LEU A 18 13.63 -3.65 11.89
N GLY A 19 14.20 -4.87 11.92
CA GLY A 19 13.65 -6.02 11.19
C GLY A 19 12.27 -6.45 11.70
N GLY A 20 12.04 -6.40 13.02
CA GLY A 20 10.73 -6.70 13.61
C GLY A 20 9.62 -5.72 13.17
N CYS A 21 9.95 -4.44 12.97
CA CYS A 21 9.01 -3.46 12.45
C CYS A 21 8.70 -3.65 10.95
N ALA A 22 9.66 -4.13 10.16
CA ALA A 22 9.46 -4.38 8.73
C ALA A 22 8.60 -5.63 8.46
N GLN A 23 8.66 -6.63 9.34
CA GLN A 23 7.92 -7.89 9.19
C GLN A 23 6.42 -7.75 9.45
N MET A 24 6.01 -6.81 10.33
CA MET A 24 4.59 -6.49 10.56
C MET A 24 3.90 -5.92 9.31
N SER A 25 4.66 -5.32 8.40
CA SER A 25 4.15 -4.78 7.14
C SER A 25 3.89 -5.84 6.07
N GLN A 26 4.48 -7.04 6.20
CA GLN A 26 4.49 -8.06 5.14
C GLN A 26 3.66 -9.31 5.50
N ASP A 27 3.57 -9.69 6.78
CA ASP A 27 2.93 -10.96 7.17
C ASP A 27 1.50 -10.79 7.70
N GLY A 28 0.72 -9.89 7.09
CA GLY A 28 -0.73 -9.99 7.15
C GLY A 28 -1.20 -11.04 6.13
N PRO A 29 -2.25 -11.84 6.40
CA PRO A 29 -2.87 -12.79 5.45
C PRO A 29 -3.52 -12.11 4.22
N LEU A 30 -3.08 -10.89 3.87
CA LEU A 30 -3.50 -10.09 2.72
C LEU A 30 -2.35 -9.81 1.73
N ALA A 31 -1.09 -10.16 2.04
CA ALA A 31 0.05 -9.91 1.15
C ALA A 31 0.04 -10.75 -0.15
N SER A 32 -0.84 -11.73 -0.27
CA SER A 32 -1.09 -12.50 -1.49
C SER A 32 -2.31 -12.01 -2.30
N ARG A 33 -2.86 -10.83 -1.96
CA ARG A 33 -3.86 -10.11 -2.78
C ARG A 33 -3.28 -8.84 -3.42
N GLU A 34 -2.02 -8.89 -3.80
CA GLU A 34 -1.51 -8.15 -4.96
C GLU A 34 -2.18 -8.73 -6.24
N GLN A 35 -3.52 -8.70 -6.31
CA GLN A 35 -4.16 -8.42 -7.59
C GLN A 35 -3.78 -6.97 -7.87
N ALA A 36 -2.58 -6.80 -8.42
CA ALA A 36 -2.17 -5.56 -9.04
C ALA A 36 -3.22 -5.22 -10.09
N ALA A 37 -4.23 -4.44 -9.69
CA ALA A 37 -4.75 -3.44 -10.60
C ALA A 37 -3.50 -2.80 -11.20
N PRO A 38 -3.38 -2.72 -12.54
CA PRO A 38 -2.17 -2.17 -13.14
C PRO A 38 -1.87 -0.88 -12.40
N VAL A 39 -0.67 -0.79 -11.82
CA VAL A 39 -0.16 0.46 -11.26
C VAL A 39 0.01 1.36 -12.48
N VAL A 40 -1.10 1.91 -12.95
CA VAL A 40 -1.15 2.87 -14.04
C VAL A 40 -0.43 4.06 -13.46
N ASP A 41 0.71 4.39 -14.07
CA ASP A 41 1.44 5.58 -13.71
C ASP A 41 0.57 6.80 -14.03
N ASP A 42 -0.15 7.27 -13.00
CA ASP A 42 -1.05 8.41 -13.09
C ASP A 42 -0.30 9.68 -13.49
N ASP A 43 1.01 9.79 -13.20
CA ASP A 43 1.84 10.89 -13.70
C ASP A 43 2.04 10.78 -15.21
N ALA A 44 2.50 9.63 -15.73
CA ALA A 44 2.64 9.43 -17.16
C ALA A 44 1.31 9.62 -17.90
N TYR A 45 0.19 9.15 -17.35
CA TYR A 45 -1.13 9.39 -17.91
C TYR A 45 -1.47 10.89 -17.96
N CYS A 46 -1.23 11.62 -16.86
CA CYS A 46 -1.58 13.04 -16.80
C CYS A 46 -0.64 13.94 -17.58
N ARG A 47 0.63 13.56 -17.81
CA ARG A 47 1.51 14.26 -18.76
C ARG A 47 0.98 14.16 -20.20
N THR A 48 0.44 13.01 -20.58
CA THR A 48 -0.11 12.80 -21.93
C THR A 48 -1.49 13.41 -22.11
N ASN A 49 -2.35 13.37 -21.08
CA ASN A 49 -3.79 13.69 -21.22
C ASN A 49 -4.22 14.96 -20.46
N GLY A 50 -3.48 15.35 -19.43
CA GLY A 50 -3.78 16.50 -18.56
C GLY A 50 -2.99 17.76 -18.89
N GLY A 51 -2.06 17.69 -19.85
CA GLY A 51 -1.17 18.79 -20.21
C GLY A 51 0.12 18.82 -19.40
N GLU A 52 0.87 19.91 -19.56
CA GLU A 52 2.21 20.05 -18.97
C GLU A 52 2.19 20.01 -17.44
N PRO A 53 3.20 19.40 -16.78
CA PRO A 53 3.35 19.43 -15.33
C PRO A 53 3.29 20.86 -14.78
N GLY A 54 2.51 21.04 -13.70
CA GLY A 54 2.32 22.35 -13.07
C GLY A 54 1.20 23.20 -13.68
N SER A 55 0.62 22.80 -14.82
CA SER A 55 -0.62 23.40 -15.32
C SER A 55 -1.81 23.03 -14.43
N SER A 56 -2.84 23.88 -14.41
CA SER A 56 -4.08 23.61 -13.67
C SER A 56 -4.78 22.35 -14.19
N ALA A 57 -4.70 22.08 -15.50
CA ALA A 57 -5.25 20.88 -16.13
C ALA A 57 -4.52 19.60 -15.66
N TYR A 58 -3.20 19.62 -15.53
CA TYR A 58 -2.43 18.49 -15.02
C TYR A 58 -2.77 18.20 -13.56
N VAL A 59 -2.87 19.23 -12.72
CA VAL A 59 -3.26 19.09 -11.31
C VAL A 59 -4.67 18.51 -11.18
N ALA A 60 -5.61 18.96 -12.00
CA ALA A 60 -6.97 18.43 -12.02
C ALA A 60 -7.00 16.96 -12.46
N CYS A 61 -6.22 16.58 -13.48
CA CYS A 61 -6.08 15.18 -13.91
C CYS A 61 -5.59 14.29 -12.76
N ARG A 62 -4.49 14.69 -12.12
CA ARG A 62 -3.91 13.95 -10.98
C ARG A 62 -4.93 13.75 -9.85
N LYS A 63 -5.67 14.81 -9.50
CA LYS A 63 -6.71 14.75 -8.46
C LYS A 63 -7.84 13.79 -8.83
N ASN A 64 -8.32 13.84 -10.08
CA ASN A 64 -9.42 12.96 -10.52
C ASN A 64 -9.00 11.48 -10.50
N ARG A 65 -7.77 11.18 -10.90
CA ARG A 65 -7.20 9.83 -10.84
C ARG A 65 -7.07 9.32 -9.41
N ASP A 66 -6.58 10.15 -8.50
CA ASP A 66 -6.48 9.83 -7.06
C ASP A 66 -7.86 9.53 -6.43
N VAL A 67 -8.87 10.34 -6.75
CA VAL A 67 -10.26 10.11 -6.32
C VAL A 67 -10.81 8.80 -6.90
N ALA A 68 -10.54 8.50 -8.17
CA ALA A 68 -10.97 7.25 -8.79
C ALA A 68 -10.33 6.03 -8.12
N ALA A 69 -9.02 6.08 -7.86
CA ALA A 69 -8.29 5.03 -7.15
C ALA A 69 -8.84 4.81 -5.73
N SER A 70 -9.08 5.91 -4.99
CA SER A 70 -9.65 5.85 -3.64
C SER A 70 -11.06 5.22 -3.61
N ARG A 71 -11.89 5.51 -4.62
CA ARG A 71 -13.23 4.92 -4.75
C ARG A 71 -13.18 3.43 -5.07
N ALA A 72 -12.32 3.03 -6.01
CA ALA A 72 -12.13 1.62 -6.36
C ALA A 72 -11.62 0.80 -5.16
N ALA A 73 -10.62 1.33 -4.43
CA ALA A 73 -10.12 0.69 -3.21
C ALA A 73 -11.21 0.56 -2.13
N SER A 74 -12.12 1.54 -2.06
CA SER A 74 -13.23 1.52 -1.10
C SER A 74 -14.30 0.49 -1.48
N SER A 75 -14.74 0.44 -2.75
CA SER A 75 -15.74 -0.53 -3.21
C SER A 75 -15.28 -1.96 -2.96
N ASP A 76 -14.02 -2.27 -3.23
CA ASP A 76 -13.47 -3.62 -3.05
C ASP A 76 -13.44 -4.04 -1.57
N ARG A 77 -13.30 -3.08 -0.65
CA ARG A 77 -13.37 -3.36 0.79
C ARG A 77 -14.82 -3.62 1.23
N TYR A 78 -15.77 -2.81 0.76
CA TYR A 78 -17.18 -3.02 1.07
C TYR A 78 -17.68 -4.36 0.52
N GLU A 79 -17.38 -4.69 -0.73
CA GLU A 79 -17.80 -5.94 -1.35
C GLU A 79 -17.25 -7.17 -0.62
N ARG A 80 -15.97 -7.14 -0.23
CA ARG A 80 -15.38 -8.18 0.62
C ARG A 80 -16.04 -8.28 2.00
N ALA A 81 -16.36 -7.15 2.62
CA ALA A 81 -17.05 -7.12 3.91
C ALA A 81 -18.47 -7.71 3.80
N HIS A 82 -19.23 -7.34 2.77
CA HIS A 82 -20.56 -7.88 2.50
C HIS A 82 -20.52 -9.39 2.28
N LYS A 83 -19.55 -9.88 1.48
CA LYS A 83 -19.36 -11.31 1.26
C LYS A 83 -19.03 -12.04 2.56
N ASN A 84 -18.09 -11.52 3.36
CA ASN A 84 -17.73 -12.13 4.64
C ASN A 84 -18.92 -12.20 5.61
N MET A 85 -19.71 -11.13 5.70
CA MET A 85 -20.93 -11.12 6.53
C MET A 85 -21.95 -12.15 6.04
N ALA A 86 -22.18 -12.24 4.73
CA ALA A 86 -23.07 -13.23 4.14
C ALA A 86 -22.61 -14.67 4.43
N GLU A 87 -21.32 -14.94 4.28
CA GLU A 87 -20.72 -16.25 4.59
C GLU A 87 -20.88 -16.63 6.07
N ARG A 88 -20.73 -15.68 6.99
CA ARG A 88 -20.95 -15.92 8.43
C ARG A 88 -22.40 -16.25 8.75
N MET A 89 -23.35 -15.51 8.19
CA MET A 89 -24.77 -15.78 8.36
C MET A 89 -25.18 -17.14 7.80
N LEU A 90 -24.64 -17.53 6.64
CA LEU A 90 -24.89 -18.84 6.02
C LEU A 90 -24.31 -20.00 6.84
N ASN A 91 -23.15 -19.79 7.46
CA ASN A 91 -22.48 -20.81 8.27
C ASN A 91 -22.86 -20.79 9.76
N GLY A 92 -23.78 -19.91 10.17
CA GLY A 92 -24.28 -19.81 11.55
C GLY A 92 -23.25 -19.30 12.58
N GLN A 93 -22.28 -18.48 12.15
CA GLN A 93 -21.25 -17.86 13.01
C GLN A 93 -21.49 -16.38 13.30
#